data_AF-A0A7X8ZKS0-F1
#
_entry.id   AF-A0A7X8ZKS0-F1
#
_cell.length_a   1.000
_cell.length_b   1.000
_cell.length_c   1.000
_cell.angle_alpha   90.00
_cell.angle_beta   90.00
_cell.angle_gamma   90.00
#
_symmetry.space_group_name_H-M   'P 1'
#
loop_
_entity.id
_entity.type
_entity.pdbx_description
1 polymer ?
#
loop_
_entity_poly.entity_id
_entity_poly.type
_entity_poly.pdbx_seq_one_letter_code
_entity_poly.pdbx_strand_id
1 'polypeptide(L)'
;MKKVLLLSKTVFVLLALFFLQSYLNYTSNKEILPATAARDNSEQRQVQVVQTQIGSDFARLQDEASLTAFSGLWPAFRGPQRDNIVTDSVPLQKTWGADGPKVLWRTGLGEGYAGAIIVNARAYVLDYLEAENADALRCFALLSGEELWRRYYHNPIRRNHGKSRTVPACANNVVVSFGPAAHVMAVEATSGELLWTRDLIRDYGAEVPQWYAGQCPLIDGDRVILGIGGTEVLLTALDLRSGETLWELPNQHAIKMSHSSVLLAEFHGVKQYIYAGIGGISACDDSGQLLWQNQDWKPPVWAPTPVQLDQQRLFLTAGYGAGSAILHLNYREGKFSTVLGESWKPNRGPASEQQTPLLLDGTLITIQPKDAGARRCELVASAISALPDIAAGSGRDHRFGLGPYLYADGALWIMDDDGVLHVYSFADWSFTELARCKVLPGVDSWGPIALANGIMLLRDSTSMVCLDLRKEP
;
A
#
# COMPACT_ATOMS: atom_id res chain seq x y z
N MET A 1 24.15 46.88 -37.95
CA MET A 1 23.89 45.62 -37.19
C MET A 1 25.16 44.80 -36.87
N LYS A 2 26.14 44.61 -37.76
CA LYS A 2 27.36 43.80 -37.44
C LYS A 2 28.26 44.36 -36.31
N LYS A 3 28.34 45.69 -36.12
CA LYS A 3 29.18 46.30 -35.05
C LYS A 3 28.61 46.11 -33.63
N VAL A 4 27.29 46.02 -33.47
CA VAL A 4 26.63 45.81 -32.16
C VAL A 4 26.78 44.36 -31.68
N LEU A 5 26.75 43.40 -32.61
CA LEU A 5 26.95 41.98 -32.31
C LEU A 5 28.39 41.63 -31.92
N LEU A 6 29.38 42.36 -32.47
CA LEU A 6 30.79 42.18 -32.12
C LEU A 6 31.12 42.73 -30.73
N LEU A 7 30.53 43.87 -30.36
CA LEU A 7 30.71 44.50 -29.04
C LEU A 7 30.17 43.60 -27.92
N SER A 8 29.03 42.93 -28.15
CA SER A 8 28.39 41.99 -27.20
C SER A 8 29.26 40.78 -26.89
N LYS A 9 29.92 40.18 -27.89
CA LYS A 9 30.78 39.00 -27.70
C LYS A 9 32.06 39.34 -26.94
N THR A 10 32.67 40.50 -27.23
CA THR A 10 33.88 40.95 -26.53
C THR A 10 33.60 41.24 -25.06
N VAL A 11 32.47 41.87 -24.75
CA VAL A 11 32.05 42.12 -23.35
C VAL A 11 31.82 40.81 -22.60
N PHE A 12 31.20 39.81 -23.24
CA PHE A 12 30.97 38.51 -22.62
C PHE A 12 32.28 37.75 -22.33
N VAL A 13 33.24 37.78 -23.25
CA VAL A 13 34.56 37.17 -23.05
C VAL A 13 35.34 37.86 -21.93
N LEU A 14 35.28 39.19 -21.86
CA LEU A 14 35.94 39.96 -20.80
C LEU A 14 35.32 39.68 -19.43
N LEU A 15 33.99 39.56 -19.33
CA LEU A 15 33.31 39.16 -18.10
C LEU A 15 33.69 37.73 -17.67
N ALA A 16 33.72 36.78 -18.60
CA ALA A 16 34.10 35.40 -18.30
C ALA A 16 35.56 35.31 -17.80
N LEU A 17 36.48 36.05 -18.42
CA LEU A 17 37.87 36.13 -17.96
C LEU A 17 37.99 36.79 -16.58
N PHE A 18 37.20 37.83 -16.31
CA PHE A 18 37.15 38.48 -15.00
C PHE A 18 36.68 37.52 -13.90
N PHE A 19 35.60 36.77 -14.13
CA PHE A 19 35.11 35.79 -13.15
C PHE A 19 36.09 34.63 -12.96
N LEU A 20 36.72 34.14 -14.03
CA LEU A 20 37.73 33.09 -13.93
C LEU A 20 38.95 33.56 -13.14
N GLN A 21 39.42 34.79 -13.38
CA GLN A 21 40.54 35.35 -12.64
C GLN A 21 40.17 35.65 -11.18
N SER A 22 38.93 36.06 -10.91
CA SER A 22 38.42 36.23 -9.55
C SER A 22 38.33 34.90 -8.80
N TYR A 23 37.94 33.81 -9.47
CA TYR A 23 37.95 32.45 -8.92
C TYR A 23 39.36 31.93 -8.68
N LEU A 24 40.29 32.14 -9.62
CA LEU A 24 41.69 31.71 -9.48
C LEU A 24 42.44 32.51 -8.41
N ASN A 25 42.06 33.76 -8.18
CA ASN A 25 42.61 34.60 -7.12
C ASN A 25 41.85 34.48 -5.78
N TYR A 26 40.80 33.67 -5.72
CA TYR A 26 40.06 33.43 -4.48
C TYR A 26 40.88 32.51 -3.57
N THR A 27 41.58 33.10 -2.61
CA THR A 27 42.15 32.39 -1.48
C THR A 27 41.13 32.37 -0.34
N SER A 28 40.60 31.19 -0.04
CA SER A 28 39.73 30.98 1.11
C SER A 28 40.52 31.27 2.40
N ASN A 29 40.11 32.30 3.16
CA ASN A 29 40.62 32.55 4.52
C ASN A 29 40.05 31.58 5.57
N LYS A 30 39.32 30.55 5.16
CA LYS A 30 38.90 29.47 6.06
C LYS A 30 39.98 28.39 6.05
N GLU A 31 40.65 28.21 7.18
CA GLU A 31 41.43 27.01 7.45
C GLU A 31 40.51 25.79 7.31
N ILE A 32 40.66 25.06 6.22
CA ILE A 32 40.03 23.75 6.06
C ILE A 32 40.88 22.79 6.89
N LEU A 33 40.55 22.69 8.17
CA LEU A 33 41.14 21.68 9.04
C LEU A 33 40.58 20.31 8.63
N PRO A 34 41.42 19.26 8.46
CA PRO A 34 40.94 17.92 8.20
C PRO A 34 40.01 17.48 9.33
N ALA A 35 38.87 16.89 8.98
CA ALA A 35 37.95 16.29 9.93
C ALA A 35 38.69 15.12 10.61
N THR A 36 39.19 15.36 11.82
CA THR A 36 39.73 14.31 12.69
C THR A 36 38.61 13.90 13.64
N ALA A 37 38.43 12.59 13.82
CA ALA A 37 37.31 11.95 14.53
C ALA A 37 37.13 12.35 16.01
N ALA A 38 37.99 13.21 16.55
CA ALA A 38 38.09 13.49 17.98
C ALA A 38 37.45 14.83 18.44
N ARG A 39 36.84 15.63 17.55
CA ARG A 39 36.32 16.97 17.92
C ARG A 39 34.87 17.03 18.37
N ASP A 40 34.07 16.00 18.10
CA ASP A 40 32.63 15.99 18.34
C ASP A 40 32.19 14.96 19.40
N ASN A 41 33.13 14.38 20.15
CA ASN A 41 32.86 13.26 21.07
C ASN A 41 32.06 12.13 20.40
N SER A 42 32.17 11.96 19.06
CA SER A 42 31.48 10.90 18.33
C SER A 42 31.90 9.50 18.81
N GLU A 43 33.13 9.36 19.33
CA GLU A 43 33.63 8.14 19.98
C GLU A 43 32.98 7.85 21.35
N GLN A 44 32.31 8.84 21.97
CA GLN A 44 31.54 8.69 23.22
C GLN A 44 30.03 8.63 23.01
N ARG A 45 29.54 8.71 21.76
CA ARG A 45 28.15 8.32 21.47
C ARG A 45 28.06 6.81 21.66
N GLN A 46 27.73 6.40 22.88
CA GLN A 46 26.98 5.16 23.04
C GLN A 46 25.72 5.34 22.22
N VAL A 47 25.66 4.70 21.05
CA VAL A 47 24.40 4.43 20.37
C VAL A 47 23.64 3.56 21.35
N GLN A 48 22.85 4.16 22.23
CA GLN A 48 21.80 3.44 22.92
C GLN A 48 20.86 2.98 21.82
N VAL A 49 21.04 1.74 21.38
CA VAL A 49 20.01 1.02 20.65
C VAL A 49 18.89 0.82 21.66
N VAL A 50 18.00 1.80 21.77
CA VAL A 50 16.78 1.64 22.55
C VAL A 50 15.97 0.60 21.80
N GLN A 51 15.95 -0.61 22.33
CA GLN A 51 15.16 -1.69 21.77
C GLN A 51 13.68 -1.33 21.90
N THR A 52 12.99 -1.22 20.77
CA THR A 52 11.56 -0.93 20.74
C THR A 52 10.78 -2.07 21.38
N GLN A 53 10.01 -1.77 22.43
CA GLN A 53 9.10 -2.73 23.04
C GLN A 53 7.76 -2.67 22.32
N ILE A 54 7.62 -3.49 21.27
CA ILE A 54 6.43 -3.50 20.42
C ILE A 54 5.19 -3.83 21.27
N GLY A 55 4.16 -3.01 21.14
CA GLY A 55 2.87 -3.17 21.82
C GLY A 55 2.90 -2.97 23.35
N SER A 56 3.92 -2.29 23.89
CA SER A 56 4.12 -2.08 25.33
C SER A 56 2.94 -1.44 26.05
N ASP A 57 2.25 -0.52 25.39
CA ASP A 57 1.26 0.35 26.01
C ASP A 57 -0.16 0.00 25.55
N PHE A 58 -1.12 0.10 26.46
CA PHE A 58 -2.52 -0.21 26.20
C PHE A 58 -3.44 0.77 26.91
N ALA A 59 -4.48 1.21 26.21
CA ALA A 59 -5.55 2.01 26.77
C ALA A 59 -6.91 1.43 26.37
N ARG A 60 -7.70 1.05 27.37
CA ARG A 60 -9.13 0.80 27.25
C ARG A 60 -9.85 2.14 27.46
N LEU A 61 -10.64 2.56 26.49
CA LEU A 61 -11.27 3.88 26.46
C LEU A 61 -12.78 3.79 26.68
N GLN A 62 -13.42 2.75 26.16
CA GLN A 62 -14.86 2.50 26.32
C GLN A 62 -15.13 1.01 26.56
N ASP A 63 -16.28 0.73 27.16
CA ASP A 63 -16.81 -0.63 27.30
C ASP A 63 -17.68 -1.02 26.10
N GLU A 64 -17.84 -2.32 25.86
CA GLU A 64 -18.54 -2.85 24.67
C GLU A 64 -20.06 -2.73 24.73
N ALA A 65 -20.60 -2.17 25.82
CA ALA A 65 -22.03 -2.07 26.07
C ALA A 65 -22.79 -1.23 25.02
N SER A 66 -22.08 -0.43 24.21
CA SER A 66 -22.65 0.42 23.15
C SER A 66 -22.56 -0.17 21.73
N LEU A 67 -22.01 -1.39 21.56
CA LEU A 67 -21.87 -1.97 20.22
C LEU A 67 -23.23 -2.32 19.60
N THR A 68 -23.54 -1.65 18.49
CA THR A 68 -24.69 -2.01 17.67
C THR A 68 -24.34 -3.22 16.80
N ALA A 69 -25.18 -4.25 16.82
CA ALA A 69 -24.98 -5.45 16.02
C ALA A 69 -24.80 -5.12 14.52
N PHE A 70 -23.80 -5.74 13.90
CA PHE A 70 -23.45 -5.53 12.51
C PHE A 70 -22.86 -6.80 11.91
N SER A 71 -23.35 -7.19 10.74
CA SER A 71 -22.99 -8.46 10.09
C SER A 71 -22.02 -8.34 8.92
N GLY A 72 -21.68 -7.13 8.48
CA GLY A 72 -20.76 -6.92 7.37
C GLY A 72 -19.30 -7.22 7.78
N LEU A 73 -18.49 -7.67 6.82
CA LEU A 73 -17.11 -8.07 7.06
C LEU A 73 -16.17 -7.55 5.96
N TRP A 74 -15.11 -6.86 6.37
CA TRP A 74 -13.98 -6.45 5.54
C TRP A 74 -12.67 -6.70 6.31
N PRO A 75 -12.18 -7.94 6.35
CA PRO A 75 -11.27 -8.40 7.41
C PRO A 75 -9.79 -8.13 7.14
N ALA A 76 -9.41 -7.74 5.92
CA ALA A 76 -8.03 -7.59 5.50
C ALA A 76 -7.91 -6.60 4.33
N PHE A 77 -6.67 -6.31 3.94
CA PHE A 77 -6.37 -5.56 2.72
C PHE A 77 -7.13 -6.16 1.52
N ARG A 78 -7.84 -5.29 0.79
CA ARG A 78 -8.68 -5.64 -0.36
C ARG A 78 -9.88 -6.56 -0.06
N GLY A 79 -10.32 -6.61 1.19
CA GLY A 79 -11.54 -7.30 1.60
C GLY A 79 -11.40 -8.81 1.72
N PRO A 80 -12.53 -9.55 1.91
CA PRO A 80 -12.51 -10.98 2.21
C PRO A 80 -11.82 -11.84 1.15
N GLN A 81 -11.99 -11.48 -0.13
CA GLN A 81 -11.40 -12.19 -1.28
C GLN A 81 -10.10 -11.54 -1.77
N ARG A 82 -9.64 -10.45 -1.13
CA ARG A 82 -8.40 -9.72 -1.46
C ARG A 82 -8.36 -9.17 -2.90
N ASP A 83 -9.52 -8.87 -3.47
CA ASP A 83 -9.71 -8.43 -4.84
C ASP A 83 -10.32 -7.02 -4.97
N ASN A 84 -10.72 -6.38 -3.86
CA ASN A 84 -11.47 -5.12 -3.84
C ASN A 84 -12.84 -5.22 -4.56
N ILE A 85 -13.46 -6.39 -4.56
CA ILE A 85 -14.80 -6.62 -5.10
C ILE A 85 -15.75 -6.94 -3.96
N VAL A 86 -16.71 -6.06 -3.71
CA VAL A 86 -17.74 -6.23 -2.69
C VAL A 86 -18.88 -7.06 -3.27
N THR A 87 -19.18 -8.18 -2.63
CA THR A 87 -20.25 -9.12 -3.02
C THR A 87 -21.47 -9.06 -2.10
N ASP A 88 -21.50 -8.12 -1.16
CA ASP A 88 -22.64 -7.88 -0.28
C ASP A 88 -23.90 -7.56 -1.09
N SER A 89 -25.04 -8.07 -0.62
CA SER A 89 -26.33 -7.88 -1.30
C SER A 89 -27.00 -6.53 -1.02
N VAL A 90 -26.40 -5.70 -0.16
CA VAL A 90 -26.95 -4.42 0.28
C VAL A 90 -26.86 -3.39 -0.86
N PRO A 91 -27.99 -2.89 -1.38
CA PRO A 91 -27.97 -1.86 -2.41
C PRO A 91 -27.37 -0.55 -1.89
N LEU A 92 -26.52 0.09 -2.70
CA LEU A 92 -25.80 1.30 -2.33
C LEU A 92 -26.41 2.55 -2.97
N GLN A 93 -26.39 3.66 -2.24
CA GLN A 93 -26.73 4.99 -2.75
C GLN A 93 -25.60 5.50 -3.65
N LYS A 94 -25.79 5.38 -4.96
CA LYS A 94 -24.81 5.79 -6.00
C LYS A 94 -24.99 7.23 -6.48
N THR A 95 -25.99 7.93 -5.94
CA THR A 95 -26.29 9.34 -6.20
C THR A 95 -26.74 10.00 -4.91
N TRP A 96 -26.48 11.30 -4.78
CA TRP A 96 -26.79 12.11 -3.60
C TRP A 96 -27.04 13.57 -4.00
N GLY A 97 -27.69 14.32 -3.12
CA GLY A 97 -27.82 15.77 -3.23
C GLY A 97 -26.52 16.51 -2.88
N ALA A 98 -26.59 17.83 -2.75
CA ALA A 98 -25.42 18.66 -2.45
C ALA A 98 -24.68 18.26 -1.15
N ASP A 99 -25.41 17.68 -0.19
CA ASP A 99 -24.87 17.29 1.12
C ASP A 99 -24.05 15.99 1.10
N GLY A 100 -24.05 15.25 -0.01
CA GLY A 100 -23.31 13.99 -0.12
C GLY A 100 -23.95 12.80 0.59
N PRO A 101 -23.24 11.66 0.68
CA PRO A 101 -23.68 10.51 1.47
C PRO A 101 -23.70 10.83 2.97
N LYS A 102 -24.53 10.11 3.73
CA LYS A 102 -24.66 10.28 5.18
C LYS A 102 -23.35 9.95 5.89
N VAL A 103 -22.79 10.94 6.59
CA VAL A 103 -21.62 10.75 7.46
C VAL A 103 -22.08 10.26 8.82
N LEU A 104 -21.57 9.12 9.27
CA LEU A 104 -21.80 8.61 10.63
C LEU A 104 -20.86 9.28 11.64
N TRP A 105 -19.57 9.34 11.32
CA TRP A 105 -18.56 9.97 12.17
C TRP A 105 -17.28 10.29 11.39
N ARG A 106 -16.42 11.09 12.02
CA ARG A 106 -15.07 11.45 11.57
C ARG A 106 -14.11 11.37 12.74
N THR A 107 -12.86 10.98 12.48
CA THR A 107 -11.78 11.01 13.48
C THR A 107 -10.49 11.53 12.86
N GLY A 108 -9.71 12.26 13.66
CA GLY A 108 -8.32 12.59 13.34
C GLY A 108 -7.41 11.38 13.55
N LEU A 109 -6.40 11.28 12.69
CA LEU A 109 -5.36 10.26 12.66
C LEU A 109 -3.99 10.93 12.48
N GLY A 110 -2.93 10.20 12.75
CA GLY A 110 -1.58 10.61 12.38
C GLY A 110 -1.34 10.56 10.88
N GLU A 111 -0.22 11.15 10.45
CA GLU A 111 0.09 11.22 9.03
C GLU A 111 0.37 9.82 8.45
N GLY A 112 -0.48 9.36 7.53
CA GLY A 112 -0.35 8.02 6.95
C GLY A 112 -1.47 7.63 5.99
N TYR A 113 -1.35 6.44 5.43
CA TYR A 113 -2.22 5.89 4.39
C TYR A 113 -2.78 4.52 4.75
N ALA A 114 -2.76 4.15 6.03
CA ALA A 114 -3.25 2.85 6.50
C ALA A 114 -4.78 2.83 6.44
N GLY A 115 -5.33 1.97 5.58
CA GLY A 115 -6.77 1.69 5.53
C GLY A 115 -7.26 0.91 6.75
N ALA A 116 -8.57 0.94 6.97
CA ALA A 116 -9.21 0.21 8.06
C ALA A 116 -9.69 -1.19 7.64
N ILE A 117 -9.98 -2.02 8.63
CA ILE A 117 -10.77 -3.26 8.46
C ILE A 117 -12.05 -3.18 9.29
N ILE A 118 -13.09 -3.90 8.86
CA ILE A 118 -14.39 -3.96 9.52
C ILE A 118 -14.67 -5.41 9.93
N VAL A 119 -14.74 -5.68 11.24
CA VAL A 119 -15.03 -7.02 11.77
C VAL A 119 -15.84 -6.91 13.05
N ASN A 120 -16.88 -7.72 13.22
CA ASN A 120 -17.66 -7.83 14.45
C ASN A 120 -18.10 -6.47 15.05
N ALA A 121 -18.74 -5.63 14.22
CA ALA A 121 -19.18 -4.28 14.58
C ALA A 121 -18.05 -3.31 15.03
N ARG A 122 -16.80 -3.59 14.68
CA ARG A 122 -15.64 -2.76 14.97
C ARG A 122 -14.91 -2.36 13.71
N ALA A 123 -14.26 -1.20 13.77
CA ALA A 123 -13.28 -0.75 12.81
C ALA A 123 -11.89 -0.79 13.44
N TYR A 124 -10.90 -1.36 12.76
CA TYR A 124 -9.51 -1.38 13.22
C TYR A 124 -8.62 -0.67 12.20
N VAL A 125 -7.71 0.16 12.69
CA VAL A 125 -6.78 0.91 11.84
C VAL A 125 -5.43 1.01 12.51
N LEU A 126 -4.36 0.83 11.73
CA LEU A 126 -3.02 1.17 12.16
C LEU A 126 -2.80 2.68 11.97
N ASP A 127 -2.38 3.34 13.03
CA ASP A 127 -2.19 4.78 13.08
C ASP A 127 -0.80 5.13 13.62
N TYR A 128 -0.44 6.41 13.55
CA TYR A 128 0.73 6.95 14.21
C TYR A 128 0.31 8.07 15.16
N LEU A 129 0.52 7.89 16.46
CA LEU A 129 0.20 8.90 17.45
C LEU A 129 1.32 9.94 17.46
N GLU A 130 1.07 11.09 16.81
CA GLU A 130 2.07 12.15 16.59
C GLU A 130 2.63 12.74 17.90
N ALA A 131 1.79 12.89 18.93
CA ALA A 131 2.22 13.49 20.20
C ALA A 131 3.13 12.53 21.00
N GLU A 132 2.88 11.23 20.89
CA GLU A 132 3.59 10.17 21.59
C GLU A 132 4.77 9.61 20.78
N ASN A 133 4.91 9.98 19.50
CA ASN A 133 5.82 9.34 18.55
C ASN A 133 5.68 7.81 18.56
N ALA A 134 4.44 7.32 18.43
CA ALA A 134 4.12 5.91 18.63
C ALA A 134 3.33 5.32 17.45
N ASP A 135 3.62 4.06 17.10
CA ASP A 135 2.70 3.28 16.27
C ASP A 135 1.53 2.80 17.16
N ALA A 136 0.31 2.85 16.64
CA ALA A 136 -0.87 2.42 17.39
C ALA A 136 -1.86 1.63 16.54
N LEU A 137 -2.25 0.45 17.00
CA LEU A 137 -3.45 -0.23 16.52
C LEU A 137 -4.65 0.27 17.32
N ARG A 138 -5.57 0.96 16.65
CA ARG A 138 -6.76 1.58 17.26
C ARG A 138 -8.01 0.81 16.86
N CYS A 139 -8.95 0.66 17.79
CA CYS A 139 -10.23 -0.01 17.58
C CYS A 139 -11.37 0.94 17.89
N PHE A 140 -12.34 1.02 16.99
CA PHE A 140 -13.53 1.86 17.10
C PHE A 140 -14.81 1.03 17.02
N ALA A 141 -15.85 1.43 17.73
CA ALA A 141 -17.21 0.98 17.45
C ALA A 141 -17.63 1.47 16.06
N LEU A 142 -17.99 0.56 15.16
CA LEU A 142 -18.14 0.86 13.73
C LEU A 142 -19.17 1.95 13.45
N LEU A 143 -20.31 1.94 14.14
CA LEU A 143 -21.41 2.86 13.82
C LEU A 143 -21.36 4.18 14.59
N SER A 144 -20.81 4.20 15.81
CA SER A 144 -20.72 5.42 16.63
C SER A 144 -19.39 6.17 16.44
N GLY A 145 -18.32 5.47 16.06
CA GLY A 145 -16.98 6.05 15.94
C GLY A 145 -16.28 6.25 17.28
N GLU A 146 -16.87 5.78 18.39
CA GLU A 146 -16.23 5.77 19.69
C GLU A 146 -15.03 4.84 19.68
N GLU A 147 -13.88 5.33 20.11
CA GLU A 147 -12.70 4.49 20.25
C GLU A 147 -12.83 3.60 21.47
N LEU A 148 -12.76 2.29 21.27
CA LEU A 148 -12.95 1.28 22.32
C LEU A 148 -11.65 1.02 23.06
N TRP A 149 -10.58 0.81 22.30
CA TRP A 149 -9.26 0.57 22.83
C TRP A 149 -8.17 0.92 21.81
N ARG A 150 -6.96 1.10 22.30
CA ARG A 150 -5.74 1.16 21.48
C ARG A 150 -4.60 0.42 22.15
N ARG A 151 -3.78 -0.27 21.35
CA ARG A 151 -2.47 -0.79 21.76
C ARG A 151 -1.39 -0.11 20.94
N TYR A 152 -0.37 0.41 21.60
CA TYR A 152 0.63 1.27 20.99
C TYR A 152 2.00 1.08 21.62
N TYR A 153 3.03 1.65 20.99
CA TYR A 153 4.39 1.63 21.49
C TYR A 153 5.21 2.76 20.88
N HIS A 154 6.13 3.32 21.66
CA HIS A 154 7.02 4.38 21.22
C HIS A 154 7.91 3.89 20.06
N ASN A 155 7.81 4.54 18.91
CA ASN A 155 8.56 4.24 17.69
C ASN A 155 8.90 5.54 16.96
N PRO A 156 9.95 6.26 17.39
CA PRO A 156 10.26 7.58 16.87
C PRO A 156 10.81 7.48 15.46
N ILE A 157 9.95 7.75 14.48
CA ILE A 157 10.30 7.75 13.06
C ILE A 157 10.08 9.13 12.43
N ARG A 158 10.98 9.51 11.52
CA ARG A 158 10.83 10.76 10.77
C ARG A 158 9.70 10.64 9.75
N ARG A 159 9.10 11.77 9.39
CA ARG A 159 8.19 11.82 8.24
C ARG A 159 8.92 11.37 6.96
N ASN A 160 8.32 10.44 6.21
CA ASN A 160 8.83 10.02 4.90
C ASN A 160 7.67 9.59 3.98
N HIS A 161 7.03 10.57 3.33
CA HIS A 161 5.76 10.40 2.62
C HIS A 161 4.71 9.75 3.54
N GLY A 162 4.34 10.41 4.64
CA GLY A 162 3.56 9.81 5.72
C GLY A 162 4.34 8.77 6.55
N LYS A 163 3.63 8.03 7.42
CA LYS A 163 4.18 6.99 8.29
C LYS A 163 3.41 5.68 8.09
N SER A 164 2.44 5.37 8.94
CA SER A 164 1.63 4.14 8.91
C SER A 164 0.84 4.02 7.61
N ARG A 165 0.98 2.90 6.89
CA ARG A 165 0.39 2.72 5.54
C ARG A 165 -0.16 1.33 5.23
N THR A 166 -0.01 0.38 6.15
CA THR A 166 -0.49 -0.99 5.95
C THR A 166 -1.91 -1.12 6.51
N VAL A 167 -2.68 -2.04 5.93
CA VAL A 167 -4.00 -2.42 6.44
C VAL A 167 -3.83 -3.62 7.36
N PRO A 168 -4.32 -3.58 8.60
CA PRO A 168 -4.35 -4.76 9.48
C PRO A 168 -5.13 -5.92 8.86
N ALA A 169 -4.96 -7.12 9.38
CA ALA A 169 -5.77 -8.28 9.02
C ALA A 169 -6.36 -8.91 10.28
N CYS A 170 -7.56 -9.49 10.18
CA CYS A 170 -8.24 -10.13 11.29
C CYS A 170 -8.86 -11.47 10.90
N ALA A 171 -8.59 -12.51 11.70
CA ALA A 171 -9.30 -13.78 11.66
C ALA A 171 -9.30 -14.40 13.05
N ASN A 172 -10.28 -15.25 13.36
CA ASN A 172 -10.33 -16.02 14.61
C ASN A 172 -10.12 -15.16 15.88
N ASN A 173 -10.68 -13.94 15.87
CA ASN A 173 -10.59 -12.95 16.95
C ASN A 173 -9.14 -12.50 17.26
N VAL A 174 -8.26 -12.53 16.27
CA VAL A 174 -6.88 -12.03 16.31
C VAL A 174 -6.71 -10.97 15.23
N VAL A 175 -6.25 -9.78 15.60
CA VAL A 175 -5.86 -8.72 14.66
C VAL A 175 -4.35 -8.66 14.57
N VAL A 176 -3.81 -8.70 13.36
CA VAL A 176 -2.38 -8.57 13.06
C VAL A 176 -2.14 -7.25 12.34
N SER A 177 -1.19 -6.48 12.84
CA SER A 177 -0.77 -5.20 12.27
C SER A 177 0.69 -5.25 11.85
N PHE A 178 1.06 -4.44 10.86
CA PHE A 178 2.43 -4.38 10.33
C PHE A 178 2.90 -2.92 10.22
N GLY A 179 3.69 -2.50 11.19
CA GLY A 179 4.17 -1.14 11.35
C GLY A 179 5.17 -0.67 10.28
N PRO A 180 5.32 0.66 10.12
CA PRO A 180 6.23 1.27 9.15
C PRO A 180 7.70 0.83 9.32
N ALA A 181 8.14 0.56 10.54
CA ALA A 181 9.49 0.07 10.86
C ALA A 181 9.66 -1.45 10.70
N ALA A 182 8.74 -2.12 9.99
CA ALA A 182 8.67 -3.56 9.85
C ALA A 182 8.47 -4.32 11.19
N HIS A 183 7.74 -3.72 12.12
CA HIS A 183 7.28 -4.37 13.35
C HIS A 183 5.93 -5.04 13.12
N VAL A 184 5.76 -6.28 13.56
CA VAL A 184 4.47 -7.00 13.49
C VAL A 184 3.94 -7.17 14.90
N MET A 185 2.66 -6.89 15.11
CA MET A 185 1.98 -7.05 16.39
C MET A 185 0.65 -7.76 16.17
N ALA A 186 0.43 -8.83 16.94
CA ALA A 186 -0.85 -9.53 17.00
C ALA A 186 -1.51 -9.31 18.36
N VAL A 187 -2.81 -9.02 18.33
CA VAL A 187 -3.62 -8.78 19.51
C VAL A 187 -4.94 -9.55 19.43
N GLU A 188 -5.53 -9.84 20.58
CA GLU A 188 -6.93 -10.27 20.64
C GLU A 188 -7.84 -9.09 20.22
N ALA A 189 -8.79 -9.34 19.32
CA ALA A 189 -9.53 -8.28 18.62
C ALA A 189 -10.55 -7.52 19.49
N THR A 190 -11.02 -8.14 20.55
CA THR A 190 -12.08 -7.65 21.46
C THR A 190 -11.47 -6.88 22.63
N SER A 191 -10.51 -7.49 23.34
CA SER A 191 -9.82 -6.94 24.50
C SER A 191 -8.65 -6.03 24.13
N GLY A 192 -8.02 -6.22 22.97
CA GLY A 192 -6.75 -5.57 22.61
C GLY A 192 -5.55 -6.13 23.39
N GLU A 193 -5.68 -7.30 24.01
CA GLU A 193 -4.58 -8.01 24.69
C GLU A 193 -3.47 -8.38 23.70
N LEU A 194 -2.21 -8.12 24.05
CA LEU A 194 -1.07 -8.48 23.23
C LEU A 194 -0.88 -10.01 23.23
N LEU A 195 -0.81 -10.61 22.05
CA LEU A 195 -0.53 -12.04 21.91
C LEU A 195 0.95 -12.29 21.61
N TRP A 196 1.47 -11.65 20.57
CA TRP A 196 2.88 -11.78 20.17
C TRP A 196 3.33 -10.61 19.28
N THR A 197 4.64 -10.50 19.12
CA THR A 197 5.28 -9.49 18.27
C THR A 197 6.44 -10.09 17.47
N ARG A 198 6.76 -9.48 16.33
CA ARG A 198 7.99 -9.72 15.57
C ARG A 198 8.63 -8.40 15.17
N ASP A 199 9.95 -8.35 15.17
CA ASP A 199 10.73 -7.25 14.63
C ASP A 199 11.50 -7.82 13.44
N LEU A 200 11.01 -7.61 12.22
CA LEU A 200 11.53 -8.33 11.06
C LEU A 200 12.97 -7.93 10.72
N ILE A 201 13.41 -6.74 11.14
CA ILE A 201 14.80 -6.31 10.98
C ILE A 201 15.68 -7.12 11.93
N ARG A 202 15.33 -7.16 13.21
CA ARG A 202 16.10 -7.88 14.23
C ARG A 202 16.06 -9.40 14.00
N ASP A 203 14.88 -9.94 13.75
CA ASP A 203 14.63 -11.38 13.73
C ASP A 203 15.14 -12.02 12.42
N TYR A 204 15.16 -11.26 11.31
CA TYR A 204 15.48 -11.80 9.97
C TYR A 204 16.52 -11.00 9.16
N GLY A 205 17.03 -9.89 9.68
CA GLY A 205 17.91 -8.99 8.92
C GLY A 205 17.21 -8.37 7.71
N ALA A 206 15.90 -8.13 7.79
CA ALA A 206 15.17 -7.43 6.74
C ALA A 206 15.55 -5.96 6.66
N GLU A 207 15.44 -5.38 5.47
CA GLU A 207 15.62 -3.94 5.25
C GLU A 207 14.25 -3.27 5.10
N VAL A 208 14.04 -2.15 5.81
CA VAL A 208 12.83 -1.35 5.64
C VAL A 208 12.84 -0.69 4.26
N PRO A 209 11.78 -0.86 3.44
CA PRO A 209 11.70 -0.23 2.12
C PRO A 209 11.82 1.30 2.19
N GLN A 210 12.23 1.89 1.06
CA GLN A 210 12.13 3.35 0.88
C GLN A 210 10.68 3.78 1.10
N TRP A 211 10.43 4.71 2.02
CA TRP A 211 9.09 5.10 2.47
C TRP A 211 8.37 4.10 3.37
N TYR A 212 9.09 3.32 4.17
CA TYR A 212 8.50 2.41 5.17
C TYR A 212 7.78 1.20 4.58
N ALA A 213 7.58 0.17 5.43
CA ALA A 213 6.89 -1.04 5.03
C ALA A 213 5.46 -0.74 4.55
N GLY A 214 5.09 -1.26 3.37
CA GLY A 214 3.75 -1.12 2.77
C GLY A 214 2.99 -2.43 2.61
N GLN A 215 3.65 -3.56 2.90
CA GLN A 215 3.03 -4.88 2.86
C GLN A 215 1.96 -5.01 3.96
N CYS A 216 0.82 -5.58 3.61
CA CYS A 216 -0.23 -5.93 4.57
C CYS A 216 -0.11 -7.43 4.95
N PRO A 217 -0.40 -7.81 6.21
CA PRO A 217 -0.40 -9.22 6.61
C PRO A 217 -1.42 -10.05 5.82
N LEU A 218 -1.01 -11.23 5.35
CA LEU A 218 -1.92 -12.23 4.81
C LEU A 218 -2.27 -13.21 5.93
N ILE A 219 -3.54 -13.29 6.32
CA ILE A 219 -4.02 -14.38 7.20
C ILE A 219 -4.71 -15.43 6.34
N ASP A 220 -4.29 -16.68 6.44
CA ASP A 220 -4.92 -17.83 5.78
C ASP A 220 -5.15 -18.94 6.81
N GLY A 221 -6.41 -19.23 7.11
CA GLY A 221 -6.79 -20.15 8.19
C GLY A 221 -6.25 -19.68 9.55
N ASP A 222 -5.36 -20.46 10.12
CA ASP A 222 -4.68 -20.24 11.39
C ASP A 222 -3.24 -19.71 11.23
N ARG A 223 -2.88 -19.20 10.04
CA ARG A 223 -1.52 -18.77 9.73
C ARG A 223 -1.44 -17.32 9.30
N VAL A 224 -0.37 -16.65 9.67
CA VAL A 224 0.03 -15.34 9.14
C VAL A 224 1.20 -15.53 8.20
N ILE A 225 1.02 -15.14 6.94
CA ILE A 225 2.04 -15.23 5.90
C ILE A 225 2.63 -13.84 5.66
N LEU A 226 3.95 -13.74 5.70
CA LEU A 226 4.69 -12.48 5.55
C LEU A 226 5.84 -12.64 4.56
N GLY A 227 5.96 -11.71 3.62
CA GLY A 227 7.13 -11.53 2.78
C GLY A 227 8.22 -10.78 3.54
N ILE A 228 9.18 -11.51 4.06
CA ILE A 228 10.24 -10.96 4.92
C ILE A 228 11.27 -10.20 4.09
N GLY A 229 11.71 -10.77 2.96
CA GLY A 229 12.83 -10.24 2.18
C GLY A 229 14.08 -9.99 3.03
N GLY A 230 14.34 -10.90 3.97
CA GLY A 230 15.43 -10.84 4.95
C GLY A 230 16.72 -11.45 4.40
N THR A 231 17.73 -11.57 5.25
CA THR A 231 19.05 -12.08 4.81
C THR A 231 18.95 -13.54 4.35
N GLU A 232 18.32 -14.40 5.16
CA GLU A 232 18.19 -15.84 4.89
C GLU A 232 16.76 -16.28 4.56
N VAL A 233 15.74 -15.49 4.91
CA VAL A 233 14.31 -15.86 4.82
C VAL A 233 13.57 -14.89 3.91
N LEU A 234 12.87 -15.42 2.90
CA LEU A 234 12.11 -14.64 1.93
C LEU A 234 10.63 -14.55 2.32
N LEU A 235 10.01 -15.67 2.70
CA LEU A 235 8.66 -15.74 3.23
C LEU A 235 8.67 -16.57 4.51
N THR A 236 7.74 -16.28 5.41
CA THR A 236 7.46 -17.13 6.57
C THR A 236 5.95 -17.28 6.76
N ALA A 237 5.55 -18.42 7.30
CA ALA A 237 4.27 -18.58 7.97
C ALA A 237 4.48 -18.65 9.48
N LEU A 238 3.67 -17.89 10.20
CA LEU A 238 3.58 -17.92 11.66
C LEU A 238 2.22 -18.45 12.07
N ASP A 239 2.15 -19.17 13.18
CA ASP A 239 0.88 -19.48 13.82
C ASP A 239 0.18 -18.18 14.26
N LEU A 240 -1.10 -18.04 13.94
CA LEU A 240 -1.85 -16.81 14.13
C LEU A 240 -1.93 -16.38 15.59
N ARG A 241 -2.04 -17.33 16.52
CA ARG A 241 -2.31 -17.02 17.94
C ARG A 241 -1.04 -16.93 18.78
N SER A 242 -0.03 -17.74 18.50
CA SER A 242 1.23 -17.81 19.25
C SER A 242 2.37 -17.05 18.57
N GLY A 243 2.30 -16.85 17.27
CA GLY A 243 3.36 -16.27 16.46
C GLY A 243 4.49 -17.25 16.16
N GLU A 244 4.44 -18.50 16.62
CA GLU A 244 5.48 -19.50 16.36
C GLU A 244 5.69 -19.71 14.86
N THR A 245 6.95 -19.82 14.43
CA THR A 245 7.28 -20.08 13.03
C THR A 245 6.83 -21.49 12.65
N LEU A 246 5.96 -21.58 11.65
CA LEU A 246 5.48 -22.85 11.09
C LEU A 246 6.38 -23.33 9.95
N TRP A 247 6.76 -22.41 9.06
CA TRP A 247 7.69 -22.68 7.98
C TRP A 247 8.35 -21.38 7.48
N GLU A 248 9.48 -21.55 6.79
CA GLU A 248 10.24 -20.46 6.16
C GLU A 248 10.69 -20.88 4.77
N LEU A 249 10.55 -19.98 3.80
CA LEU A 249 11.13 -20.10 2.47
C LEU A 249 12.49 -19.40 2.45
N PRO A 250 13.60 -20.09 2.12
CA PRO A 250 14.93 -19.47 2.06
C PRO A 250 15.06 -18.37 0.99
N ASN A 251 15.79 -17.29 1.29
CA ASN A 251 16.07 -16.17 0.38
C ASN A 251 17.36 -16.37 -0.44
N GLN A 252 17.37 -17.37 -1.31
CA GLN A 252 18.57 -17.74 -2.08
C GLN A 252 19.04 -16.69 -3.11
N HIS A 253 18.26 -15.64 -3.34
CA HIS A 253 18.48 -14.69 -4.42
C HIS A 253 18.50 -13.23 -3.95
N ALA A 254 18.65 -13.01 -2.65
CA ALA A 254 18.73 -11.68 -2.03
C ALA A 254 17.57 -10.74 -2.46
N ILE A 255 16.36 -11.30 -2.56
CA ILE A 255 15.16 -10.51 -2.83
C ILE A 255 14.86 -9.72 -1.55
N LYS A 256 14.80 -8.39 -1.66
CA LYS A 256 14.54 -7.51 -0.52
C LYS A 256 13.05 -7.24 -0.35
N MET A 257 12.67 -6.80 0.85
CA MET A 257 11.29 -6.40 1.14
C MET A 257 10.83 -5.31 0.16
N SER A 258 9.63 -5.48 -0.39
CA SER A 258 8.91 -4.47 -1.16
C SER A 258 7.67 -3.96 -0.40
N HIS A 259 6.85 -3.11 -1.02
CA HIS A 259 5.55 -2.73 -0.48
C HIS A 259 4.43 -3.69 -0.89
N SER A 260 4.71 -4.64 -1.78
CA SER A 260 3.73 -5.62 -2.26
C SER A 260 3.31 -6.55 -1.13
N SER A 261 2.02 -6.90 -1.08
CA SER A 261 1.50 -7.90 -0.15
C SER A 261 1.63 -9.30 -0.76
N VAL A 262 1.69 -10.33 0.08
CA VAL A 262 1.69 -11.72 -0.40
C VAL A 262 0.35 -12.02 -1.08
N LEU A 263 0.40 -12.46 -2.33
CA LEU A 263 -0.75 -12.95 -3.07
C LEU A 263 -1.00 -14.43 -2.69
N LEU A 264 -2.22 -14.74 -2.27
CA LEU A 264 -2.72 -16.10 -2.24
C LEU A 264 -3.41 -16.40 -3.58
N ALA A 265 -2.91 -17.39 -4.32
CA ALA A 265 -3.44 -17.77 -5.63
C ALA A 265 -3.48 -19.30 -5.79
N GLU A 266 -4.25 -19.76 -6.77
CA GLU A 266 -4.29 -21.16 -7.16
C GLU A 266 -4.07 -21.29 -8.67
N PHE A 267 -3.03 -22.03 -9.07
CA PHE A 267 -2.75 -22.35 -10.46
C PHE A 267 -2.79 -23.86 -10.63
N HIS A 268 -3.58 -24.34 -11.59
CA HIS A 268 -3.70 -25.76 -11.91
C HIS A 268 -4.02 -26.64 -10.68
N GLY A 269 -4.84 -26.14 -9.75
CA GLY A 269 -5.21 -26.85 -8.51
C GLY A 269 -4.15 -26.82 -7.41
N VAL A 270 -3.05 -26.09 -7.59
CA VAL A 270 -2.00 -25.92 -6.58
C VAL A 270 -2.10 -24.54 -5.96
N LYS A 271 -2.42 -24.50 -4.67
CA LYS A 271 -2.40 -23.30 -3.83
C LYS A 271 -0.97 -22.79 -3.65
N GLN A 272 -0.77 -21.48 -3.78
CA GLN A 272 0.55 -20.85 -3.71
C GLN A 272 0.51 -19.52 -2.96
N TYR A 273 1.55 -19.26 -2.18
CA TYR A 273 1.85 -17.94 -1.65
C TYR A 273 2.91 -17.29 -2.53
N ILE A 274 2.56 -16.16 -3.14
CA ILE A 274 3.38 -15.48 -4.14
C ILE A 274 3.80 -14.12 -3.57
N TYR A 275 5.11 -13.88 -3.50
CA TYR A 275 5.67 -12.62 -3.03
C TYR A 275 6.51 -11.96 -4.10
N ALA A 276 6.17 -10.72 -4.42
CA ALA A 276 6.93 -9.88 -5.34
C ALA A 276 7.78 -8.89 -4.54
N GLY A 277 9.05 -9.23 -4.33
CA GLY A 277 10.02 -8.39 -3.62
C GLY A 277 10.87 -7.55 -4.58
N ILE A 278 11.75 -6.71 -4.02
CA ILE A 278 12.72 -5.99 -4.81
C ILE A 278 13.81 -6.96 -5.26
N GLY A 279 13.92 -7.18 -6.56
CA GLY A 279 14.89 -8.07 -7.17
C GLY A 279 14.31 -9.37 -7.74
N GLY A 280 13.03 -9.68 -7.49
CA GLY A 280 12.37 -10.85 -8.07
C GLY A 280 11.02 -11.19 -7.43
N ILE A 281 10.37 -12.20 -7.99
CA ILE A 281 9.09 -12.76 -7.54
C ILE A 281 9.24 -14.27 -7.32
N SER A 282 8.74 -14.78 -6.20
CA SER A 282 8.82 -16.20 -5.86
C SER A 282 7.47 -16.71 -5.37
N ALA A 283 7.25 -18.01 -5.54
CA ALA A 283 6.09 -18.70 -5.01
C ALA A 283 6.49 -19.95 -4.23
N CYS A 284 5.80 -20.19 -3.12
CA CYS A 284 5.87 -21.45 -2.38
C CYS A 284 4.49 -22.08 -2.20
N ASP A 285 4.47 -23.36 -1.88
CA ASP A 285 3.27 -24.10 -1.51
C ASP A 285 2.88 -23.85 -0.04
N ASP A 286 1.87 -24.59 0.43
CA ASP A 286 1.33 -24.44 1.78
C ASP A 286 2.31 -24.85 2.90
N SER A 287 3.38 -25.58 2.56
CA SER A 287 4.44 -26.01 3.47
C SER A 287 5.69 -25.12 3.44
N GLY A 288 5.69 -24.07 2.60
CA GLY A 288 6.84 -23.21 2.39
C GLY A 288 7.86 -23.75 1.38
N GLN A 289 7.53 -24.81 0.64
CA GLN A 289 8.42 -25.35 -0.39
C GLN A 289 8.37 -24.49 -1.66
N LEU A 290 9.54 -24.11 -2.19
CA LEU A 290 9.64 -23.34 -3.44
C LEU A 290 8.97 -24.08 -4.60
N LEU A 291 8.04 -23.41 -5.28
CA LEU A 291 7.40 -23.90 -6.50
C LEU A 291 8.08 -23.33 -7.75
N TRP A 292 8.34 -22.03 -7.73
CA TRP A 292 9.03 -21.32 -8.82
C TRP A 292 9.53 -19.96 -8.34
N GLN A 293 10.43 -19.40 -9.13
CA GLN A 293 10.94 -18.04 -8.95
C GLN A 293 11.29 -17.42 -10.30
N ASN A 294 11.13 -16.10 -10.43
CA ASN A 294 11.54 -15.33 -11.58
C ASN A 294 12.24 -14.02 -11.19
N GLN A 295 13.23 -13.64 -11.98
CA GLN A 295 14.04 -12.44 -11.80
C GLN A 295 14.14 -11.61 -13.09
N ASP A 296 13.34 -11.87 -14.11
CA ASP A 296 13.50 -11.22 -15.41
C ASP A 296 12.92 -9.80 -15.41
N TRP A 297 11.94 -9.53 -14.53
CA TRP A 297 11.35 -8.21 -14.35
C TRP A 297 11.56 -7.71 -12.91
N LYS A 298 12.41 -6.68 -12.75
CA LYS A 298 12.88 -6.16 -11.45
C LYS A 298 12.65 -4.65 -11.34
N PRO A 299 11.42 -4.18 -11.09
CA PRO A 299 11.19 -2.76 -10.88
C PRO A 299 11.92 -2.28 -9.60
N PRO A 300 12.35 -1.01 -9.54
CA PRO A 300 13.04 -0.46 -8.38
C PRO A 300 12.12 -0.31 -7.15
N VAL A 301 10.81 -0.21 -7.38
CA VAL A 301 9.77 -0.11 -6.36
C VAL A 301 8.63 -1.00 -6.79
N TRP A 302 8.15 -1.87 -5.90
CA TRP A 302 7.01 -2.75 -6.16
C TRP A 302 5.99 -2.59 -5.05
N ALA A 303 4.86 -1.93 -5.35
CA ALA A 303 3.78 -1.70 -4.40
C ALA A 303 2.49 -2.47 -4.72
N PRO A 304 2.03 -2.52 -5.97
CA PRO A 304 0.91 -3.38 -6.33
C PRO A 304 1.21 -4.85 -6.03
N THR A 305 0.23 -5.55 -5.45
CA THR A 305 0.21 -7.03 -5.41
C THR A 305 0.02 -7.55 -6.84
N PRO A 306 0.72 -8.62 -7.28
CA PRO A 306 0.44 -9.26 -8.56
C PRO A 306 -1.04 -9.66 -8.68
N VAL A 307 -1.58 -9.65 -9.90
CA VAL A 307 -2.96 -10.06 -10.17
C VAL A 307 -2.95 -11.35 -10.98
N GLN A 308 -3.59 -12.40 -10.48
CA GLN A 308 -3.87 -13.61 -11.26
C GLN A 308 -4.89 -13.28 -12.35
N LEU A 309 -4.50 -13.34 -13.62
CA LEU A 309 -5.38 -13.09 -14.76
C LEU A 309 -6.19 -14.33 -15.13
N ASP A 310 -5.55 -15.50 -15.06
CA ASP A 310 -6.12 -16.81 -15.35
C ASP A 310 -5.21 -17.93 -14.79
N GLN A 311 -5.39 -19.15 -15.27
CA GLN A 311 -4.63 -20.33 -14.85
C GLN A 311 -3.17 -20.37 -15.33
N GLN A 312 -2.71 -19.39 -16.13
CA GLN A 312 -1.38 -19.40 -16.73
C GLN A 312 -0.69 -18.03 -16.71
N ARG A 313 -1.37 -16.96 -16.27
CA ARG A 313 -0.83 -15.59 -16.36
C ARG A 313 -0.98 -14.82 -15.05
N LEU A 314 0.12 -14.21 -14.62
CA LEU A 314 0.14 -13.13 -13.62
C LEU A 314 0.37 -11.79 -14.33
N PHE A 315 -0.42 -10.79 -13.97
CA PHE A 315 -0.16 -9.40 -14.28
C PHE A 315 0.70 -8.77 -13.20
N LEU A 316 1.83 -8.22 -13.63
CA LEU A 316 2.79 -7.51 -12.78
C LEU A 316 2.75 -6.03 -13.15
N THR A 317 2.72 -5.14 -12.16
CA THR A 317 2.79 -3.70 -12.41
C THR A 317 3.48 -2.96 -11.28
N ALA A 318 4.13 -1.85 -11.63
CA ALA A 318 4.92 -1.04 -10.72
C ALA A 318 5.02 0.41 -11.21
N GLY A 319 5.23 1.30 -10.24
CA GLY A 319 5.47 2.72 -10.47
C GLY A 319 6.84 3.08 -11.04
N TYR A 320 7.15 4.39 -10.98
CA TYR A 320 8.48 4.93 -11.28
C TYR A 320 9.03 4.50 -12.66
N GLY A 321 8.17 4.53 -13.67
CA GLY A 321 8.52 4.26 -15.06
C GLY A 321 8.71 2.78 -15.39
N ALA A 322 8.46 1.87 -14.44
CA ALA A 322 8.53 0.43 -14.69
C ALA A 322 7.45 -0.02 -15.67
N GLY A 323 6.19 0.38 -15.42
CA GLY A 323 5.04 -0.04 -16.20
C GLY A 323 4.56 -1.41 -15.78
N SER A 324 4.32 -2.30 -16.73
CA SER A 324 3.73 -3.61 -16.45
C SER A 324 4.36 -4.73 -17.27
N ALA A 325 4.15 -5.96 -16.82
CA ALA A 325 4.54 -7.16 -17.53
C ALA A 325 3.58 -8.32 -17.28
N ILE A 326 3.60 -9.31 -18.16
CA ILE A 326 2.93 -10.59 -17.97
C ILE A 326 3.96 -11.65 -17.63
N LEU A 327 3.76 -12.35 -16.52
CA LEU A 327 4.51 -13.56 -16.21
C LEU A 327 3.65 -14.77 -16.57
N HIS A 328 4.15 -15.60 -17.48
CA HIS A 328 3.50 -16.85 -17.85
C HIS A 328 3.96 -17.96 -16.92
N LEU A 329 3.01 -18.72 -16.37
CA LEU A 329 3.23 -19.92 -15.58
C LEU A 329 2.90 -21.13 -16.45
N ASN A 330 3.90 -21.96 -16.71
CA ASN A 330 3.74 -23.25 -17.35
C ASN A 330 3.68 -24.32 -16.27
N TYR A 331 2.75 -25.27 -16.40
CA TYR A 331 2.65 -26.41 -15.51
C TYR A 331 2.73 -27.71 -16.30
N ARG A 332 3.76 -28.52 -16.02
CA ARG A 332 3.98 -29.83 -16.67
C ARG A 332 4.51 -30.81 -15.64
N GLU A 333 3.93 -32.01 -15.63
CA GLU A 333 4.40 -33.13 -14.78
C GLU A 333 4.55 -32.74 -13.29
N GLY A 334 3.60 -31.97 -12.77
CA GLY A 334 3.61 -31.54 -11.37
C GLY A 334 4.54 -30.37 -11.05
N LYS A 335 5.22 -29.78 -12.04
CA LYS A 335 6.21 -28.72 -11.83
C LYS A 335 5.81 -27.44 -12.56
N PHE A 336 6.06 -26.32 -11.88
CA PHE A 336 5.92 -24.99 -12.46
C PHE A 336 7.23 -24.52 -13.10
N SER A 337 7.11 -23.79 -14.20
CA SER A 337 8.18 -22.93 -14.71
C SER A 337 7.58 -21.61 -15.16
N THR A 338 8.36 -20.54 -15.07
CA THR A 338 7.91 -19.19 -15.40
C THR A 338 8.69 -18.60 -16.55
N VAL A 339 8.01 -17.87 -17.42
CA VAL A 339 8.62 -17.11 -18.52
C VAL A 339 8.03 -15.71 -18.53
N LEU A 340 8.90 -14.69 -18.52
CA LEU A 340 8.45 -13.32 -18.75
C LEU A 340 7.95 -13.19 -20.18
N GLY A 341 6.68 -12.82 -20.31
CA GLY A 341 6.05 -12.51 -21.58
C GLY A 341 6.25 -11.05 -21.94
N GLU A 342 5.19 -10.43 -22.43
CA GLU A 342 5.22 -9.02 -22.81
C GLU A 342 5.43 -8.10 -21.61
N SER A 343 6.20 -7.03 -21.82
CA SER A 343 6.36 -5.94 -20.87
C SER A 343 6.23 -4.61 -21.60
N TRP A 344 5.68 -3.59 -20.92
CA TRP A 344 5.45 -2.28 -21.51
C TRP A 344 5.62 -1.16 -20.49
N LYS A 345 5.93 0.03 -21.01
CA LYS A 345 6.01 1.27 -20.23
C LYS A 345 4.61 1.81 -19.89
N PRO A 346 4.46 2.62 -18.83
CA PRO A 346 3.15 3.10 -18.38
C PRO A 346 2.38 3.91 -19.43
N ASN A 347 3.08 4.54 -20.38
CA ASN A 347 2.44 5.26 -21.50
C ASN A 347 1.99 4.36 -22.67
N ARG A 348 2.15 3.02 -22.57
CA ARG A 348 1.83 2.06 -23.63
C ARG A 348 0.66 1.14 -23.34
N GLY A 349 0.33 0.90 -22.07
CA GLY A 349 -0.73 -0.04 -21.69
C GLY A 349 -1.17 0.15 -20.24
N PRO A 350 -2.04 -0.72 -19.69
CA PRO A 350 -2.48 -0.61 -18.30
C PRO A 350 -1.29 -0.76 -17.35
N ALA A 351 -1.20 0.15 -16.38
CA ALA A 351 -0.20 0.14 -15.32
C ALA A 351 -0.75 0.79 -14.05
N SER A 352 -0.09 0.56 -12.92
CA SER A 352 -0.41 1.18 -11.64
C SER A 352 0.86 1.48 -10.83
N GLU A 353 0.85 2.60 -10.12
CA GLU A 353 1.95 3.00 -9.24
C GLU A 353 1.89 2.30 -7.88
N GLN A 354 0.70 2.25 -7.28
CA GLN A 354 0.50 1.87 -5.87
C GLN A 354 -0.65 0.88 -5.67
N GLN A 355 -1.85 1.22 -6.16
CA GLN A 355 -3.03 0.38 -6.01
C GLN A 355 -2.92 -0.87 -6.87
N THR A 356 -3.31 -2.04 -6.36
CA THR A 356 -3.35 -3.24 -7.22
C THR A 356 -4.61 -3.22 -8.10
N PRO A 357 -4.51 -3.51 -9.41
CA PRO A 357 -5.66 -3.48 -10.32
C PRO A 357 -6.83 -4.38 -9.88
N LEU A 358 -8.02 -4.05 -10.35
CA LEU A 358 -9.19 -4.93 -10.27
C LEU A 358 -9.21 -5.85 -11.49
N LEU A 359 -9.60 -7.12 -11.27
CA LEU A 359 -9.97 -8.03 -12.35
C LEU A 359 -11.46 -8.35 -12.22
N LEU A 360 -12.26 -7.78 -13.12
CA LEU A 360 -13.71 -7.95 -13.15
C LEU A 360 -14.12 -8.59 -14.48
N ASP A 361 -14.59 -9.84 -14.43
CA ASP A 361 -15.10 -10.57 -15.60
C ASP A 361 -14.19 -10.51 -16.84
N GLY A 362 -12.88 -10.76 -16.66
CA GLY A 362 -11.88 -10.71 -17.74
C GLY A 362 -11.48 -9.28 -18.16
N THR A 363 -11.91 -8.27 -17.41
CA THR A 363 -11.52 -6.87 -17.59
C THR A 363 -10.57 -6.44 -16.48
N LEU A 364 -9.39 -5.99 -16.86
CA LEU A 364 -8.42 -5.38 -15.96
C LEU A 364 -8.71 -3.88 -15.85
N ILE A 365 -9.01 -3.39 -14.65
CA ILE A 365 -9.32 -1.97 -14.39
C ILE A 365 -8.26 -1.39 -13.44
N THR A 366 -7.67 -0.26 -13.82
CA THR A 366 -6.62 0.39 -13.03
C THR A 366 -6.62 1.91 -13.22
N ILE A 367 -6.03 2.63 -12.27
CA ILE A 367 -5.65 4.04 -12.43
C ILE A 367 -4.19 4.08 -12.87
N GLN A 368 -3.93 4.79 -13.97
CA GLN A 368 -2.61 4.95 -14.54
C GLN A 368 -1.66 5.75 -13.63
N PRO A 369 -0.35 5.41 -13.57
CA PRO A 369 0.63 6.14 -12.77
C PRO A 369 0.85 7.57 -13.26
N LYS A 370 1.52 8.38 -12.44
CA LYS A 370 1.76 9.81 -12.72
C LYS A 370 2.60 10.05 -13.98
N ASP A 371 3.37 9.05 -14.39
CA ASP A 371 4.28 9.07 -15.54
C ASP A 371 3.71 8.39 -16.81
N ALA A 372 2.41 8.05 -16.84
CA ALA A 372 1.72 7.49 -18.02
C ALA A 372 1.47 8.51 -19.16
N GLY A 373 2.17 9.64 -19.17
CA GLY A 373 2.08 10.67 -20.21
C GLY A 373 0.68 11.29 -20.31
N ALA A 374 0.07 11.23 -21.48
CA ALA A 374 -1.27 11.80 -21.72
C ALA A 374 -2.36 11.13 -20.85
N ARG A 375 -2.14 9.88 -20.44
CA ARG A 375 -3.03 9.08 -19.61
C ARG A 375 -2.69 9.13 -18.12
N ARG A 376 -1.79 10.02 -17.66
CA ARG A 376 -1.41 10.15 -16.24
C ARG A 376 -2.66 10.16 -15.35
N CYS A 377 -2.71 9.37 -14.28
CA CYS A 377 -3.83 9.33 -13.33
C CYS A 377 -5.23 9.08 -13.94
N GLU A 378 -5.32 8.55 -15.16
CA GLU A 378 -6.58 8.20 -15.81
C GLU A 378 -7.05 6.81 -15.35
N LEU A 379 -8.34 6.64 -15.08
CA LEU A 379 -8.95 5.32 -14.92
C LEU A 379 -9.06 4.66 -16.30
N VAL A 380 -8.55 3.44 -16.43
CA VAL A 380 -8.56 2.69 -17.69
C VAL A 380 -9.07 1.27 -17.51
N ALA A 381 -9.60 0.70 -18.60
CA ALA A 381 -9.95 -0.71 -18.69
C ALA A 381 -9.34 -1.38 -19.92
N SER A 382 -8.91 -2.63 -19.74
CA SER A 382 -8.34 -3.49 -20.78
C SER A 382 -8.91 -4.90 -20.70
N ALA A 383 -9.22 -5.51 -21.84
CA ALA A 383 -9.52 -6.94 -21.89
C ALA A 383 -8.24 -7.73 -21.65
N ILE A 384 -8.25 -8.73 -20.76
CA ILE A 384 -7.05 -9.54 -20.48
C ILE A 384 -6.57 -10.32 -21.71
N SER A 385 -7.44 -10.54 -22.70
CA SER A 385 -7.12 -11.20 -23.97
C SER A 385 -6.45 -10.28 -24.99
N ALA A 386 -6.48 -8.96 -24.77
CA ALA A 386 -5.96 -7.95 -25.70
C ALA A 386 -4.90 -7.05 -25.05
N LEU A 387 -4.34 -7.46 -23.89
CA LEU A 387 -3.21 -6.75 -23.30
C LEU A 387 -2.06 -6.66 -24.32
N PRO A 388 -1.40 -5.49 -24.45
CA PRO A 388 -1.44 -4.34 -23.54
C PRO A 388 -2.45 -3.24 -23.93
N ASP A 389 -3.36 -3.49 -24.86
CA ASP A 389 -4.25 -2.46 -25.39
C ASP A 389 -5.21 -1.92 -24.30
N ILE A 390 -5.32 -0.60 -24.24
CA ILE A 390 -6.32 0.11 -23.41
C ILE A 390 -7.57 0.32 -24.25
N ALA A 391 -8.65 -0.34 -23.87
CA ALA A 391 -9.92 -0.30 -24.60
C ALA A 391 -10.82 0.86 -24.14
N ALA A 392 -10.75 1.24 -22.85
CA ALA A 392 -11.54 2.34 -22.30
C ALA A 392 -10.70 3.23 -21.37
N GLY A 393 -11.07 4.50 -21.27
CA GLY A 393 -10.48 5.44 -20.32
C GLY A 393 -11.50 6.49 -19.87
N SER A 394 -11.34 7.04 -18.66
CA SER A 394 -12.23 8.08 -18.12
C SER A 394 -12.11 9.43 -18.85
N GLY A 395 -11.19 9.59 -19.80
CA GLY A 395 -11.02 10.82 -20.58
C GLY A 395 -10.14 11.84 -19.86
N ARG A 396 -9.73 12.92 -20.56
CA ARG A 396 -8.65 13.84 -20.09
C ARG A 396 -8.98 14.68 -18.86
N ASP A 397 -10.27 14.91 -18.62
CA ASP A 397 -10.75 15.82 -17.57
C ASP A 397 -11.01 15.10 -16.24
N HIS A 398 -10.89 13.76 -16.22
CA HIS A 398 -11.12 12.93 -15.05
C HIS A 398 -9.82 12.24 -14.65
N ARG A 399 -9.22 12.71 -13.55
CA ARG A 399 -7.88 12.32 -13.06
C ARG A 399 -7.98 12.07 -11.57
N PHE A 400 -7.51 10.90 -11.12
CA PHE A 400 -7.79 10.40 -9.77
C PHE A 400 -6.55 10.32 -8.87
N GLY A 401 -5.41 10.82 -9.35
CA GLY A 401 -4.16 10.72 -8.60
C GLY A 401 -3.73 9.27 -8.32
N LEU A 402 -3.39 8.98 -7.06
CA LEU A 402 -3.01 7.64 -6.58
C LEU A 402 -4.06 7.04 -5.62
N GLY A 403 -5.25 7.66 -5.57
CA GLY A 403 -6.30 7.24 -4.67
C GLY A 403 -6.80 5.81 -4.95
N PRO A 404 -7.33 5.13 -3.90
CA PRO A 404 -7.82 3.77 -3.97
C PRO A 404 -9.13 3.67 -4.76
N TYR A 405 -9.44 2.45 -5.16
CA TYR A 405 -10.69 2.12 -5.81
C TYR A 405 -11.14 0.69 -5.48
N LEU A 406 -12.45 0.48 -5.49
CA LEU A 406 -13.09 -0.83 -5.38
C LEU A 406 -14.32 -0.92 -6.29
N TYR A 407 -14.83 -2.14 -6.49
CA TYR A 407 -16.10 -2.38 -7.18
C TYR A 407 -17.16 -2.86 -6.18
N ALA A 408 -18.33 -2.22 -6.18
CA ALA A 408 -19.45 -2.58 -5.31
C ALA A 408 -20.80 -2.17 -5.92
N ASP A 409 -21.80 -3.05 -5.80
CA ASP A 409 -23.17 -2.82 -6.29
C ASP A 409 -23.21 -2.27 -7.73
N GLY A 410 -22.49 -2.92 -8.65
CA GLY A 410 -22.51 -2.55 -10.07
C GLY A 410 -21.71 -1.29 -10.44
N ALA A 411 -20.94 -0.71 -9.51
CA ALA A 411 -20.23 0.55 -9.74
C ALA A 411 -18.80 0.52 -9.18
N LEU A 412 -17.94 1.33 -9.78
CA LEU A 412 -16.60 1.66 -9.27
C LEU A 412 -16.72 2.83 -8.31
N TRP A 413 -16.10 2.68 -7.15
CA TRP A 413 -15.97 3.71 -6.12
C TRP A 413 -14.51 4.11 -6.04
N ILE A 414 -14.22 5.37 -6.32
CA ILE A 414 -12.86 5.87 -6.53
C ILE A 414 -12.66 7.10 -5.67
N MET A 415 -11.59 7.12 -4.88
CA MET A 415 -11.16 8.33 -4.18
C MET A 415 -10.08 9.01 -5.01
N ASP A 416 -10.12 10.34 -5.13
CA ASP A 416 -9.03 11.13 -5.73
C ASP A 416 -8.04 11.67 -4.68
N ASP A 417 -6.94 12.29 -5.11
CA ASP A 417 -5.92 12.84 -4.19
C ASP A 417 -6.48 13.92 -3.22
N ASP A 418 -7.58 14.58 -3.58
CA ASP A 418 -8.14 15.75 -2.90
C ASP A 418 -9.35 15.43 -1.99
N GLY A 419 -9.60 14.14 -1.75
CA GLY A 419 -10.64 13.67 -0.84
C GLY A 419 -12.04 13.65 -1.45
N VAL A 420 -12.15 13.65 -2.78
CA VAL A 420 -13.40 13.49 -3.52
C VAL A 420 -13.66 12.01 -3.80
N LEU A 421 -14.80 11.52 -3.33
CA LEU A 421 -15.33 10.21 -3.68
C LEU A 421 -16.12 10.33 -4.98
N HIS A 422 -15.75 9.55 -5.98
CA HIS A 422 -16.42 9.41 -7.26
C HIS A 422 -17.08 8.04 -7.39
N VAL A 423 -18.21 8.01 -8.11
CA VAL A 423 -18.93 6.79 -8.45
C VAL A 423 -19.06 6.70 -9.95
N TYR A 424 -18.60 5.60 -10.53
CA TYR A 424 -18.66 5.34 -11.97
C TYR A 424 -19.39 4.05 -12.26
N SER A 425 -20.30 4.05 -13.23
CA SER A 425 -20.70 2.80 -13.90
C SER A 425 -19.69 2.46 -14.99
N PHE A 426 -19.47 1.17 -15.21
CA PHE A 426 -18.69 0.66 -16.34
C PHE A 426 -19.56 -0.32 -17.13
N ALA A 427 -19.86 0.03 -18.38
CA ALA A 427 -20.63 -0.77 -19.32
C ALA A 427 -20.19 -0.45 -20.75
N ASP A 428 -20.24 -1.43 -21.66
CA ASP A 428 -19.93 -1.25 -23.08
C ASP A 428 -18.59 -0.54 -23.34
N TRP A 429 -17.55 -0.89 -22.57
CA TRP A 429 -16.22 -0.25 -22.65
C TRP A 429 -16.26 1.27 -22.45
N SER A 430 -17.17 1.76 -21.62
CA SER A 430 -17.32 3.17 -21.28
C SER A 430 -17.49 3.38 -19.79
N PHE A 431 -16.83 4.41 -19.26
CA PHE A 431 -17.01 4.89 -17.91
C PHE A 431 -17.98 6.06 -17.90
N THR A 432 -19.02 6.00 -17.05
CA THR A 432 -19.95 7.12 -16.84
C THR A 432 -19.95 7.51 -15.37
N GLU A 433 -19.62 8.78 -15.08
CA GLU A 433 -19.68 9.33 -13.72
C GLU A 433 -21.15 9.44 -13.29
N LEU A 434 -21.51 8.77 -12.21
CA LEU A 434 -22.85 8.78 -11.62
C LEU A 434 -22.98 9.88 -10.57
N ALA A 435 -21.95 10.04 -9.74
CA ALA A 435 -21.91 11.03 -8.67
C ALA A 435 -20.47 11.32 -8.23
N ARG A 436 -20.29 12.47 -7.57
CA ARG A 436 -19.07 12.81 -6.84
C ARG A 436 -19.36 13.68 -5.62
N CYS A 437 -18.57 13.55 -4.55
CA CYS A 437 -18.68 14.34 -3.34
C CYS A 437 -17.33 14.48 -2.65
N LYS A 438 -17.01 15.68 -2.15
CA LYS A 438 -15.86 15.84 -1.24
C LYS A 438 -16.22 15.30 0.13
N VAL A 439 -15.68 14.13 0.48
CA VAL A 439 -15.99 13.43 1.74
C VAL A 439 -14.84 13.49 2.74
N LEU A 440 -13.65 13.92 2.34
CA LEU A 440 -12.48 14.10 3.20
C LEU A 440 -11.91 15.52 3.03
N PRO A 441 -11.43 16.16 4.12
CA PRO A 441 -10.91 17.53 4.07
C PRO A 441 -9.47 17.62 3.55
N GLY A 442 -8.67 16.56 3.72
CA GLY A 442 -7.23 16.56 3.47
C GLY A 442 -6.82 16.25 2.04
N VAL A 443 -5.51 16.06 1.89
CA VAL A 443 -4.84 15.64 0.64
C VAL A 443 -4.25 14.24 0.81
N ASP A 444 -3.77 13.67 -0.29
CA ASP A 444 -3.16 12.36 -0.38
C ASP A 444 -4.11 11.27 0.15
N SER A 445 -5.34 11.24 -0.38
CA SER A 445 -6.35 10.24 0.00
C SER A 445 -6.07 8.89 -0.64
N TRP A 446 -4.91 8.31 -0.32
CA TRP A 446 -4.38 7.06 -0.91
C TRP A 446 -4.72 5.81 -0.09
N GLY A 447 -5.28 5.99 1.11
CA GLY A 447 -5.53 4.90 2.04
C GLY A 447 -6.61 3.95 1.53
N PRO A 448 -6.38 2.62 1.49
CA PRO A 448 -7.35 1.65 0.95
C PRO A 448 -8.76 1.78 1.54
N ILE A 449 -9.77 1.62 0.69
CA ILE A 449 -11.19 1.68 1.07
C ILE A 449 -11.58 0.39 1.80
N ALA A 450 -12.37 0.51 2.86
CA ALA A 450 -13.11 -0.60 3.43
C ALA A 450 -14.61 -0.38 3.25
N LEU A 451 -15.33 -1.41 2.78
CA LEU A 451 -16.76 -1.36 2.58
C LEU A 451 -17.37 -2.70 2.99
N ALA A 452 -18.31 -2.66 3.94
CA ALA A 452 -19.07 -3.82 4.36
C ALA A 452 -20.53 -3.41 4.60
N ASN A 453 -21.49 -4.16 4.08
CA ASN A 453 -22.94 -3.96 4.24
C ASN A 453 -23.40 -2.49 4.16
N GLY A 454 -22.85 -1.75 3.19
CA GLY A 454 -23.16 -0.34 2.95
C GLY A 454 -22.48 0.66 3.89
N ILE A 455 -21.64 0.22 4.82
CA ILE A 455 -20.80 1.10 5.64
C ILE A 455 -19.41 1.19 5.02
N MET A 456 -19.01 2.41 4.64
CA MET A 456 -17.74 2.68 3.98
C MET A 456 -16.82 3.49 4.89
N LEU A 457 -15.57 3.02 5.06
CA LEU A 457 -14.50 3.75 5.71
C LEU A 457 -13.49 4.24 4.66
N LEU A 458 -13.17 5.52 4.75
CA LEU A 458 -12.26 6.23 3.85
C LEU A 458 -11.27 7.03 4.67
N ARG A 459 -10.02 7.13 4.20
CA ARG A 459 -8.95 7.85 4.89
C ARG A 459 -8.19 8.76 3.94
N ASP A 460 -7.98 10.01 4.37
CA ASP A 460 -6.95 10.90 3.84
C ASP A 460 -5.67 10.82 4.71
N SER A 461 -4.64 11.60 4.37
CA SER A 461 -3.38 11.57 5.12
C SER A 461 -3.51 11.74 6.64
N THR A 462 -4.57 12.40 7.16
CA THR A 462 -4.69 12.75 8.59
C THR A 462 -6.09 12.54 9.18
N SER A 463 -7.05 12.06 8.41
CA SER A 463 -8.44 11.93 8.82
C SER A 463 -9.07 10.66 8.26
N MET A 464 -10.00 10.09 9.01
CA MET A 464 -10.87 8.99 8.54
C MET A 464 -12.33 9.39 8.69
N VAL A 465 -13.15 8.97 7.73
CA VAL A 465 -14.60 9.16 7.71
C VAL A 465 -15.31 7.82 7.58
N CYS A 466 -16.45 7.69 8.26
CA CYS A 466 -17.38 6.58 8.11
C CYS A 466 -18.67 7.08 7.45
N LEU A 467 -19.04 6.46 6.34
CA LEU A 467 -20.21 6.78 5.54
C LEU A 467 -21.23 5.65 5.62
N ASP A 468 -22.51 6.01 5.66
CA ASP A 468 -23.63 5.11 5.48
C ASP A 468 -24.19 5.29 4.05
N LEU A 469 -23.97 4.28 3.22
CA LEU A 469 -24.36 4.23 1.82
C LEU A 469 -25.61 3.38 1.59
N ARG A 470 -26.24 2.86 2.65
CA ARG A 470 -27.43 2.03 2.51
C ARG A 470 -28.57 2.86 1.92
N LYS A 471 -29.32 2.32 0.96
CA LYS A 471 -30.57 2.95 0.54
C LYS A 471 -31.53 2.93 1.74
N GLU A 472 -32.08 4.09 2.10
CA GLU A 472 -33.20 4.13 3.04
C GLU A 472 -34.36 3.32 2.43
N PRO A 473 -35.06 2.50 3.22
CA PRO A 473 -36.11 1.59 2.74
C PRO A 473 -37.32 2.28 2.12
#